data_AF-A0A1W2H137-F1
#
_entry.id   AF-A0A1W2H137-F1
#
_cell.length_a   1.000
_cell.length_b   1.000
_cell.length_c   1.000
_cell.angle_alpha   90.00
_cell.angle_beta   90.00
_cell.angle_gamma   90.00
#
_symmetry.space_group_name_H-M   'P 1'
#
loop_
_entity.id
_entity.type
_entity.pdbx_description
1 polymer ?
#
loop_
_entity_poly.entity_id
_entity_poly.type
_entity_poly.pdbx_seq_one_letter_code
_entity_poly.pdbx_strand_id
1 'polypeptide(L)'
;MLQENIGIGKIVKIDGLNITIEIAREQDIRKILLQWNIKDYLVSIHKYVFAFLPNNKKIIARITKVFDKDLFKTDNIYDKEHPKYLIEANLTAIYDDFTDKLDTGINTFPIIGTEVFVLDNKVYKQLLTVTSDYKLEIGQSFVDDSLKVTANPDILFGKHLGVFGNTGTGKSCTVASIIQGLKRRVYDKNNAKISVNPKVIIFDANNEYRKAFENTEFTVKYISKTEIKLPHSALSMSEYIQFFEASSGVQAPVLTEAIEGLKGKKDFFDLDKLCPKIENIVTEKAEGNNFSYSQWRGWVSTMLNRINRVTANVELQDIINSEENIVDNILDSDDEITIIEADFDRKELDILIFIFSKLLYRRAVRDKGKKNIVVVFEEAHRYINESDTEDYSLGNYYIERLAREGRKFCLSLIISSQRPSELSKTVLSQCNSFIIHRITNRNDLEFVSKVVRADNVELLKVIPGLERQYAITTGEAFSYSDIVKIANADPVTDSKDPEVIGNWSTPENIVAEATQKIIVNE
;
A
#
# COMPACT_ATOMS: atom_id res chain seq x y z
N MET A 1 -35.18 -28.82 -1.78
CA MET A 1 -34.34 -29.88 -2.36
C MET A 1 -32.97 -29.77 -1.73
N LEU A 2 -32.47 -30.82 -1.07
CA LEU A 2 -31.06 -30.88 -0.65
C LEU A 2 -30.22 -30.76 -1.93
N GLN A 3 -29.38 -29.74 -2.04
CA GLN A 3 -28.40 -29.67 -3.12
C GLN A 3 -27.46 -30.86 -2.94
N GLU A 4 -27.49 -31.81 -3.88
CA GLU A 4 -26.49 -32.87 -3.93
C GLU A 4 -25.11 -32.23 -4.11
N ASN A 5 -24.15 -32.59 -3.25
CA ASN A 5 -22.78 -32.12 -3.37
C ASN A 5 -22.20 -32.63 -4.71
N ILE A 6 -21.69 -31.70 -5.51
CA ILE A 6 -21.10 -32.05 -6.81
C ILE A 6 -19.69 -32.59 -6.57
N GLY A 7 -19.52 -33.90 -6.74
CA GLY A 7 -18.23 -34.58 -6.62
C GLY A 7 -17.28 -34.24 -7.78
N ILE A 8 -16.00 -34.08 -7.47
CA ILE A 8 -14.93 -33.78 -8.43
C ILE A 8 -14.04 -35.00 -8.63
N GLY A 9 -13.65 -35.65 -7.53
CA GLY A 9 -12.62 -36.68 -7.58
C GLY A 9 -12.27 -37.24 -6.21
N LYS A 10 -11.12 -37.91 -6.12
CA LYS A 10 -10.62 -38.51 -4.87
C LYS A 10 -9.20 -38.06 -4.58
N ILE A 11 -8.89 -37.90 -3.30
CA ILE A 11 -7.52 -37.59 -2.86
C ILE A 11 -6.64 -38.82 -3.08
N VAL A 12 -5.55 -38.65 -3.82
CA VAL A 12 -4.59 -39.72 -4.13
C VAL A 12 -3.22 -39.51 -3.50
N LYS A 13 -2.91 -38.28 -3.08
CA LYS A 13 -1.67 -37.93 -2.39
C LYS A 13 -1.93 -36.80 -1.40
N ILE A 14 -1.24 -36.85 -0.25
CA ILE A 14 -1.21 -35.80 0.77
C ILE A 14 0.26 -35.54 1.11
N ASP A 15 0.69 -34.30 1.04
CA ASP A 15 2.07 -33.84 1.23
C ASP A 15 2.05 -32.52 2.01
N GLY A 16 2.09 -32.64 3.34
CA GLY A 16 1.83 -31.50 4.24
C GLY A 16 0.45 -30.89 3.97
N LEU A 17 0.42 -29.60 3.63
CA LEU A 17 -0.80 -28.88 3.26
C LEU A 17 -1.21 -29.08 1.80
N ASN A 18 -0.40 -29.75 0.98
CA ASN A 18 -0.74 -29.96 -0.42
C ASN A 18 -1.40 -31.33 -0.60
N ILE A 19 -2.52 -31.35 -1.33
CA ILE A 19 -3.21 -32.58 -1.72
C ILE A 19 -3.23 -32.70 -3.24
N THR A 20 -3.18 -33.94 -3.73
CA THR A 20 -3.41 -34.26 -5.14
C THR A 20 -4.74 -34.99 -5.25
N ILE A 21 -5.58 -34.54 -6.18
CA ILE A 21 -6.93 -35.06 -6.41
C ILE A 21 -6.96 -35.64 -7.82
N GLU A 22 -7.32 -36.91 -7.95
CA GLU A 22 -7.57 -37.57 -9.23
C GLU A 22 -9.05 -37.41 -9.59
N ILE A 23 -9.32 -36.85 -10.77
CA ILE A 23 -10.68 -36.61 -11.24
C ILE A 23 -11.33 -37.94 -11.63
N ALA A 24 -12.51 -38.23 -11.07
CA ALA A 24 -13.12 -39.57 -11.15
C ALA A 24 -14.02 -39.78 -12.37
N ARG A 25 -14.55 -38.73 -13.01
CA ARG A 25 -15.47 -38.86 -14.16
C ARG A 25 -15.10 -37.90 -15.28
N GLU A 26 -14.97 -38.41 -16.50
CA GLU A 26 -14.78 -37.59 -17.72
C GLU A 26 -15.92 -36.57 -17.96
N GLN A 27 -17.13 -36.85 -17.48
CA GLN A 27 -18.28 -35.96 -17.66
C GLN A 27 -18.19 -34.69 -16.79
N ASP A 28 -17.51 -34.76 -15.65
CA ASP A 28 -17.25 -33.59 -14.78
C ASP A 28 -16.22 -32.65 -15.43
N ILE A 29 -15.36 -33.20 -16.29
CA ILE A 29 -14.43 -32.47 -17.16
C ILE A 29 -15.18 -31.89 -18.38
N ARG A 30 -16.17 -32.59 -18.96
CA ARG A 30 -16.87 -32.13 -20.19
C ARG A 30 -17.86 -30.96 -20.01
N LYS A 31 -18.07 -30.42 -18.80
CA LYS A 31 -18.59 -29.03 -18.64
C LYS A 31 -17.59 -27.95 -19.09
N ILE A 32 -16.39 -28.35 -19.55
CA ILE A 32 -15.36 -27.47 -20.12
C ILE A 32 -15.64 -27.03 -21.57
N LEU A 33 -16.72 -27.48 -22.24
CA LEU A 33 -17.03 -27.01 -23.60
C LEU A 33 -18.48 -26.50 -23.78
N LEU A 34 -18.57 -25.16 -23.81
CA LEU A 34 -19.34 -24.36 -24.77
C LEU A 34 -20.79 -24.78 -25.01
N GLN A 35 -21.65 -24.48 -24.05
CA GLN A 35 -23.05 -24.16 -24.33
C GLN A 35 -23.44 -22.95 -23.47
N TRP A 36 -23.63 -21.77 -24.11
CA TRP A 36 -24.43 -20.63 -23.60
C TRP A 36 -23.72 -19.46 -22.89
N ASN A 37 -22.53 -19.02 -23.29
CA ASN A 37 -21.95 -17.73 -22.83
C ASN A 37 -21.79 -17.55 -21.30
N ILE A 38 -21.90 -18.61 -20.50
CA ILE A 38 -21.67 -18.58 -19.05
C ILE A 38 -20.27 -19.13 -18.77
N LYS A 39 -19.38 -18.28 -18.25
CA LYS A 39 -18.05 -18.64 -17.76
C LYS A 39 -18.16 -19.25 -16.37
N ASP A 40 -18.41 -20.55 -16.24
CA ASP A 40 -18.26 -21.18 -14.93
C ASP A 40 -17.67 -22.60 -15.00
N TYR A 41 -16.34 -22.65 -14.99
CA TYR A 41 -15.58 -23.91 -14.94
C TYR A 41 -15.63 -24.47 -13.52
N LEU A 42 -16.25 -25.65 -13.29
CA LEU A 42 -16.32 -26.26 -11.96
C LEU A 42 -14.93 -26.50 -11.35
N VAL A 43 -13.94 -26.82 -12.18
CA VAL A 43 -12.54 -27.00 -11.82
C VAL A 43 -11.73 -25.92 -12.54
N SER A 44 -11.17 -24.99 -11.77
CA SER A 44 -10.25 -23.96 -12.26
C SER A 44 -9.29 -23.56 -11.14
N ILE A 45 -8.11 -23.06 -11.51
CA ILE A 45 -7.14 -22.53 -10.56
C ILE A 45 -7.82 -21.39 -9.76
N HIS A 46 -7.50 -21.30 -8.47
CA HIS A 46 -8.06 -20.36 -7.48
C HIS A 46 -9.46 -20.65 -6.98
N LYS A 47 -10.18 -21.64 -7.52
CA LYS A 47 -11.43 -22.12 -6.92
C LYS A 47 -11.14 -22.93 -5.65
N TYR A 48 -12.13 -23.01 -4.77
CA TYR A 48 -12.08 -23.83 -3.58
C TYR A 48 -12.90 -25.11 -3.74
N VAL A 49 -12.40 -26.17 -3.13
CA VAL A 49 -13.03 -27.49 -3.03
C VAL A 49 -13.06 -27.91 -1.57
N PHE A 50 -13.86 -28.91 -1.22
CA PHE A 50 -13.84 -29.47 0.12
C PHE A 50 -13.85 -30.99 0.13
N ALA A 51 -13.40 -31.57 1.24
CA ALA A 51 -13.47 -32.99 1.53
C ALA A 51 -14.01 -33.20 2.95
N PHE A 52 -14.71 -34.31 3.19
CA PHE A 52 -15.18 -34.64 4.54
C PHE A 52 -14.06 -35.25 5.38
N LEU A 53 -13.92 -34.75 6.60
CA LEU A 53 -13.05 -35.28 7.63
C LEU A 53 -13.78 -36.36 8.46
N PRO A 54 -13.05 -37.26 9.14
CA PRO A 54 -13.65 -38.32 9.97
C PRO A 54 -14.57 -37.83 11.10
N ASN A 55 -14.39 -36.58 11.54
CA ASN A 55 -15.22 -35.93 12.56
C ASN A 55 -16.43 -35.17 11.97
N ASN A 56 -16.81 -35.47 10.72
CA ASN A 56 -17.88 -34.81 9.97
C ASN A 56 -17.66 -33.31 9.72
N LYS A 57 -16.45 -32.78 9.91
CA LYS A 57 -16.09 -31.43 9.46
C LYS A 57 -15.69 -31.44 7.99
N LYS A 58 -15.73 -30.28 7.34
CA LYS A 58 -15.27 -30.09 5.97
C LYS A 58 -13.87 -29.47 6.00
N ILE A 59 -12.90 -30.10 5.34
CA ILE A 59 -11.63 -29.44 5.07
C ILE A 59 -11.69 -28.77 3.70
N ILE A 60 -11.31 -27.51 3.64
CA ILE A 60 -11.35 -26.68 2.43
C ILE A 60 -9.95 -26.64 1.82
N ALA A 61 -9.85 -26.75 0.50
CA ALA A 61 -8.62 -26.63 -0.24
C ALA A 61 -8.78 -25.69 -1.44
N ARG A 62 -7.77 -24.88 -1.73
CA ARG A 62 -7.70 -24.04 -2.92
C ARG A 62 -6.98 -24.75 -4.05
N ILE A 63 -7.58 -24.81 -5.24
CA ILE A 63 -6.96 -25.38 -6.43
C ILE A 63 -5.79 -24.49 -6.87
N THR A 64 -4.59 -25.04 -6.92
CA THR A 64 -3.37 -24.33 -7.32
C THR A 64 -2.89 -24.73 -8.71
N LYS A 65 -3.19 -25.96 -9.14
CA LYS A 65 -2.75 -26.46 -10.44
C LYS A 65 -3.71 -27.52 -10.96
N VAL A 66 -3.88 -27.55 -12.28
CA VAL A 66 -4.62 -28.59 -13.00
C VAL A 66 -3.74 -29.06 -14.14
N PHE A 67 -3.50 -30.37 -14.26
CA PHE A 67 -2.64 -30.93 -15.30
C PHE A 67 -3.07 -32.35 -15.71
N ASP A 68 -2.69 -32.74 -16.92
CA ASP A 68 -2.88 -34.09 -17.44
C ASP A 68 -1.66 -34.96 -17.10
N LYS A 69 -1.89 -36.07 -16.40
CA LYS A 69 -0.86 -37.02 -15.95
C LYS A 69 -0.21 -37.76 -17.12
N ASP A 70 -0.94 -37.99 -18.20
CA ASP A 70 -0.53 -38.88 -19.28
C ASP A 70 -0.03 -38.13 -20.53
N LEU A 71 0.08 -36.78 -20.46
CA LEU A 71 0.51 -35.96 -21.59
C LEU A 71 1.96 -36.22 -22.06
N PHE A 72 2.84 -36.74 -21.19
CA PHE A 72 4.27 -36.91 -21.44
C PHE A 72 4.78 -38.36 -21.39
N LYS A 73 3.90 -39.37 -21.30
CA LYS A 73 4.34 -40.76 -21.46
C LYS A 73 4.60 -41.01 -22.94
N THR A 74 5.86 -41.29 -23.27
CA THR A 74 6.36 -41.53 -24.63
C THR A 74 5.90 -42.85 -25.25
N ASP A 75 5.21 -43.70 -24.49
CA ASP A 75 4.84 -45.02 -24.93
C ASP A 75 3.36 -45.05 -25.34
N ASN A 76 3.14 -45.14 -26.65
CA ASN A 76 1.88 -45.32 -27.37
C ASN A 76 0.92 -44.12 -27.43
N ILE A 77 1.07 -43.34 -28.51
CA ILE A 77 0.09 -42.35 -29.01
C ILE A 77 -1.31 -42.97 -29.21
N TYR A 78 -1.39 -44.30 -29.37
CA TYR A 78 -2.61 -45.07 -29.63
C TYR A 78 -3.31 -45.62 -28.38
N ASP A 79 -2.74 -45.48 -27.18
CA ASP A 79 -3.30 -46.03 -25.92
C ASP A 79 -3.89 -44.93 -25.02
N LYS A 80 -4.42 -43.86 -25.63
CA LYS A 80 -5.10 -42.77 -24.92
C LYS A 80 -6.59 -43.07 -24.78
N GLU A 81 -6.95 -44.09 -24.00
CA GLU A 81 -8.38 -44.32 -23.75
C GLU A 81 -8.99 -43.28 -22.81
N HIS A 82 -8.28 -42.72 -21.82
CA HIS A 82 -8.85 -41.63 -20.99
C HIS A 82 -7.74 -40.74 -20.38
N PRO A 83 -7.69 -39.41 -20.63
CA PRO A 83 -6.75 -38.52 -19.95
C PRO A 83 -7.02 -38.48 -18.44
N LYS A 84 -6.01 -38.84 -17.64
CA LYS A 84 -6.08 -38.75 -16.18
C LYS A 84 -5.68 -37.36 -15.71
N TYR A 85 -6.66 -36.52 -15.43
CA TYR A 85 -6.43 -35.19 -14.88
C TYR A 85 -6.15 -35.27 -13.37
N LEU A 86 -5.09 -34.57 -12.97
CA LEU A 86 -4.73 -34.36 -11.58
C LEU A 86 -4.89 -32.89 -11.23
N ILE A 87 -5.41 -32.65 -10.03
CA ILE A 87 -5.49 -31.33 -9.42
C ILE A 87 -4.53 -31.31 -8.23
N GLU A 88 -3.67 -30.31 -8.15
CA GLU A 88 -3.02 -29.95 -6.88
C GLU A 88 -3.85 -28.86 -6.20
N ALA A 89 -4.10 -29.05 -4.92
CA ALA A 89 -4.78 -28.07 -4.09
C ALA A 89 -4.08 -27.91 -2.74
N ASN A 90 -4.09 -26.70 -2.20
CA ASN A 90 -3.52 -26.40 -0.89
C ASN A 90 -4.65 -26.33 0.14
N LEU A 91 -4.54 -27.09 1.22
CA LEU A 91 -5.48 -27.10 2.34
C LEU A 91 -5.43 -25.73 3.05
N THR A 92 -6.59 -25.11 3.23
CA THR A 92 -6.70 -23.70 3.64
C THR A 92 -7.48 -23.50 4.94
N ALA A 93 -8.50 -24.32 5.21
CA ALA A 93 -9.40 -24.11 6.34
C ALA A 93 -10.13 -25.39 6.76
N ILE A 94 -10.67 -25.41 7.97
CA ILE A 94 -11.65 -26.41 8.41
C ILE A 94 -12.95 -25.69 8.73
N TYR A 95 -14.06 -26.17 8.17
CA TYR A 95 -15.39 -25.66 8.43
C TYR A 95 -16.25 -26.71 9.16
N ASP A 96 -16.96 -26.26 10.18
CA ASP A 96 -17.81 -27.09 11.03
C ASP A 96 -19.28 -26.72 10.80
N ASP A 97 -20.01 -27.62 10.10
CA ASP A 97 -21.44 -27.43 9.79
C ASP A 97 -22.31 -27.29 11.05
N PHE A 98 -21.93 -27.87 12.19
CA PHE A 98 -22.73 -27.82 13.42
C PHE A 98 -22.63 -26.48 14.13
N THR A 99 -21.43 -25.89 14.13
CA THR A 99 -21.18 -24.61 14.81
C THR A 99 -21.25 -23.41 13.88
N ASP A 100 -21.35 -23.63 12.57
CA ASP A 100 -21.28 -22.60 11.52
C ASP A 100 -19.99 -21.77 11.62
N LYS A 101 -18.88 -22.43 11.98
CA LYS A 101 -17.58 -21.79 12.19
C LYS A 101 -16.55 -22.28 11.20
N LEU A 102 -15.79 -21.33 10.69
CA LEU A 102 -14.62 -21.53 9.86
C LEU A 102 -13.36 -21.31 10.71
N ASP A 103 -12.49 -22.31 10.76
CA ASP A 103 -11.19 -22.27 11.41
C ASP A 103 -10.09 -22.18 10.36
N THR A 104 -9.20 -21.20 10.50
CA THR A 104 -8.05 -21.02 9.62
C THR A 104 -6.91 -21.99 9.95
N GLY A 105 -6.94 -22.61 11.13
CA GLY A 105 -6.00 -23.64 11.56
C GLY A 105 -6.42 -25.03 11.06
N ILE A 106 -5.46 -25.76 10.50
CA ILE A 106 -5.64 -27.17 10.13
C ILE A 106 -5.07 -28.04 11.26
N ASN A 107 -5.96 -28.77 11.93
CA ASN A 107 -5.61 -29.71 13.01
C ASN A 107 -5.91 -31.17 12.67
N THR A 108 -6.58 -31.42 11.55
CA THR A 108 -7.00 -32.74 11.10
C THR A 108 -6.83 -32.81 9.59
N PHE A 109 -6.21 -33.89 9.10
CA PHE A 109 -5.98 -34.10 7.68
C PHE A 109 -6.99 -35.12 7.10
N PRO A 110 -7.33 -35.00 5.81
CA PRO A 110 -8.12 -36.03 5.14
C PRO A 110 -7.29 -37.32 4.95
N ILE A 111 -7.93 -38.40 4.51
CA ILE A 111 -7.26 -39.64 4.17
C ILE A 111 -7.20 -39.83 2.66
N ILE A 112 -6.27 -40.68 2.20
CA ILE A 112 -6.23 -41.09 0.79
C ILE A 112 -7.52 -41.85 0.47
N GLY A 113 -8.10 -41.55 -0.69
CA GLY A 113 -9.37 -42.08 -1.17
C GLY A 113 -10.59 -41.25 -0.79
N THR A 114 -10.46 -40.24 0.08
CA THR A 114 -11.57 -39.33 0.42
C THR A 114 -12.09 -38.62 -0.82
N GLU A 115 -13.40 -38.55 -0.96
CA GLU A 115 -14.07 -37.82 -2.03
C GLU A 115 -13.99 -36.31 -1.84
N VAL A 116 -13.80 -35.61 -2.96
CA VAL A 116 -13.67 -34.15 -3.03
C VAL A 116 -14.85 -33.58 -3.79
N PHE A 117 -15.37 -32.46 -3.30
CA PHE A 117 -16.58 -31.80 -3.80
C PHE A 117 -16.34 -30.31 -4.06
N VAL A 118 -17.17 -29.71 -4.91
CA VAL A 118 -17.21 -28.26 -5.15
C VAL A 118 -17.65 -27.53 -3.89
N LEU A 119 -16.97 -26.45 -3.50
CA LEU A 119 -17.37 -25.65 -2.34
C LEU A 119 -18.69 -24.91 -2.58
N ASP A 120 -19.57 -24.91 -1.58
CA ASP A 120 -20.82 -24.16 -1.64
C ASP A 120 -20.60 -22.64 -1.45
N ASN A 121 -21.54 -21.83 -1.96
CA ASN A 121 -21.47 -20.36 -1.88
C ASN A 121 -21.60 -19.80 -0.46
N LYS A 122 -22.26 -20.50 0.47
CA LYS A 122 -22.36 -20.10 1.89
C LYS A 122 -20.98 -20.15 2.56
N VAL A 123 -20.26 -21.27 2.43
CA VAL A 123 -18.92 -21.45 3.00
C VAL A 123 -17.91 -20.56 2.27
N TYR A 124 -18.04 -20.42 0.95
CA TYR A 124 -17.22 -19.47 0.18
C TYR A 124 -17.40 -18.05 0.71
N LYS A 125 -18.64 -17.60 0.92
CA LYS A 125 -18.92 -16.27 1.48
C LYS A 125 -18.27 -16.05 2.84
N GLN A 126 -18.21 -17.08 3.70
CA GLN A 126 -17.52 -16.99 5.00
C GLN A 126 -16.00 -16.88 4.86
N LEU A 127 -15.38 -17.53 3.87
CA LEU A 127 -13.96 -17.34 3.57
C LEU A 127 -13.64 -15.89 3.17
N LEU A 128 -14.54 -15.22 2.44
CA LEU A 128 -14.33 -13.85 1.97
C LEU A 128 -14.81 -12.75 2.93
N THR A 129 -15.57 -13.12 3.96
CA THR A 129 -16.14 -12.19 4.92
C THR A 129 -15.38 -12.25 6.24
N VAL A 130 -14.93 -11.11 6.75
CA VAL A 130 -14.30 -11.06 8.06
C VAL A 130 -15.33 -11.23 9.17
N THR A 131 -14.96 -11.96 10.22
CA THR A 131 -15.77 -12.08 11.43
C THR A 131 -15.31 -11.03 12.44
N SER A 132 -15.95 -9.86 12.42
CA SER A 132 -15.65 -8.74 13.32
C SER A 132 -16.90 -7.88 13.57
N ASP A 133 -16.85 -7.01 14.58
CA ASP A 133 -17.97 -6.10 14.91
C ASP A 133 -18.30 -5.14 13.77
N TYR A 134 -17.27 -4.77 12.99
CA TYR A 134 -17.40 -3.94 11.80
C TYR A 134 -16.68 -4.59 10.63
N LYS A 135 -17.20 -4.36 9.43
CA LYS A 135 -16.59 -4.81 8.18
C LYS A 135 -16.74 -3.75 7.10
N LEU A 136 -15.66 -3.54 6.35
CA LEU A 136 -15.63 -2.69 5.17
C LEU A 136 -15.66 -3.61 3.95
N GLU A 137 -16.63 -3.45 3.06
CA GLU A 137 -16.55 -4.09 1.74
C GLU A 137 -15.32 -3.52 1.01
N ILE A 138 -14.53 -4.37 0.37
CA ILE A 138 -13.34 -3.98 -0.39
C ILE A 138 -13.58 -4.14 -1.89
N GLY A 139 -14.37 -5.14 -2.27
CA GLY A 139 -14.66 -5.45 -3.65
C GLY A 139 -15.39 -6.77 -3.82
N GLN A 140 -15.20 -7.38 -4.99
CA GLN A 140 -15.83 -8.63 -5.39
C GLN A 140 -14.79 -9.72 -5.64
N SER A 141 -15.16 -10.97 -5.43
CA SER A 141 -14.29 -12.11 -5.73
C SER A 141 -13.99 -12.18 -7.23
N PHE A 142 -12.74 -12.49 -7.59
CA PHE A 142 -12.39 -12.80 -8.98
C PHE A 142 -13.14 -14.00 -9.55
N VAL A 143 -13.52 -14.95 -8.69
CA VAL A 143 -14.17 -16.20 -9.10
C VAL A 143 -15.68 -16.01 -9.32
N ASP A 144 -16.32 -15.19 -8.50
CA ASP A 144 -17.76 -14.95 -8.52
C ASP A 144 -18.06 -13.50 -8.08
N ASP A 145 -18.46 -12.66 -9.04
CA ASP A 145 -18.75 -11.24 -8.81
C ASP A 145 -19.92 -11.01 -7.83
N SER A 146 -20.74 -12.03 -7.54
CA SER A 146 -21.81 -11.94 -6.52
C SER A 146 -21.27 -12.01 -5.09
N LEU A 147 -20.06 -12.54 -4.90
CA LEU A 147 -19.43 -12.69 -3.59
C LEU A 147 -18.65 -11.42 -3.23
N LYS A 148 -19.02 -10.80 -2.11
CA LYS A 148 -18.35 -9.63 -1.57
C LYS A 148 -17.16 -10.03 -0.72
N VAL A 149 -16.04 -9.35 -0.92
CA VAL A 149 -14.85 -9.47 -0.08
C VAL A 149 -14.83 -8.30 0.89
N THR A 150 -14.64 -8.60 2.18
CA THR A 150 -14.65 -7.59 3.25
C THR A 150 -13.37 -7.64 4.07
N ALA A 151 -13.00 -6.51 4.65
CA ALA A 151 -11.89 -6.38 5.58
C ALA A 151 -12.36 -5.80 6.92
N ASN A 152 -11.62 -6.09 7.98
CA ASN A 152 -11.83 -5.47 9.28
C ASN A 152 -11.25 -4.04 9.25
N PRO A 153 -12.09 -2.99 9.35
CA PRO A 153 -11.64 -1.60 9.27
C PRO A 153 -10.72 -1.21 10.44
N ASP A 154 -10.92 -1.76 11.65
CA ASP A 154 -10.07 -1.46 12.80
C ASP A 154 -8.64 -1.97 12.60
N ILE A 155 -8.48 -3.10 11.89
CA ILE A 155 -7.16 -3.61 11.53
C ILE A 155 -6.61 -2.85 10.33
N LEU A 156 -7.42 -2.64 9.29
CA LEU A 156 -7.00 -1.98 8.06
C LEU A 156 -6.50 -0.56 8.30
N PHE A 157 -7.17 0.20 9.17
CA PHE A 157 -6.85 1.58 9.54
C PHE A 157 -6.21 1.71 10.93
N GLY A 158 -5.90 0.61 11.61
CA GLY A 158 -5.22 0.62 12.92
C GLY A 158 -3.87 -0.10 12.96
N LYS A 159 -3.55 -0.93 11.96
CA LYS A 159 -2.32 -1.74 11.91
C LYS A 159 -1.48 -1.57 10.64
N HIS A 160 -1.55 -0.39 10.03
CA HIS A 160 -0.86 0.01 8.81
C HIS A 160 -1.16 -0.88 7.58
N LEU A 161 -1.26 -0.28 6.41
CA LEU A 161 -1.63 -0.94 5.16
C LEU A 161 -0.59 -0.65 4.08
N GLY A 162 -0.11 -1.68 3.40
CA GLY A 162 0.66 -1.54 2.16
C GLY A 162 -0.23 -1.66 0.93
N VAL A 163 -0.12 -0.73 -0.03
CA VAL A 163 -0.80 -0.80 -1.33
C VAL A 163 0.24 -0.75 -2.44
N PHE A 164 0.46 -1.87 -3.13
CA PHE A 164 1.56 -2.01 -4.07
C PHE A 164 1.10 -2.35 -5.48
N GLY A 165 1.86 -1.94 -6.49
CA GLY A 165 1.53 -2.18 -7.90
C GLY A 165 2.25 -1.26 -8.88
N ASN A 166 2.42 -1.71 -10.11
CA ASN A 166 2.94 -0.87 -11.19
C ASN A 166 2.04 0.37 -11.43
N THR A 167 2.56 1.38 -12.13
CA THR A 167 1.77 2.53 -12.60
C THR A 167 0.55 2.08 -13.43
N GLY A 168 -0.59 2.77 -13.28
CA GLY A 168 -1.82 2.49 -14.02
C GLY A 168 -2.60 1.23 -13.59
N THR A 169 -2.16 0.51 -12.56
CA THR A 169 -2.82 -0.74 -12.12
C THR A 169 -4.05 -0.53 -11.23
N GLY A 170 -4.16 0.65 -10.58
CA GLY A 170 -5.28 1.00 -9.73
C GLY A 170 -4.95 1.27 -8.25
N LYS A 171 -3.66 1.49 -7.90
CA LYS A 171 -3.22 1.84 -6.53
C LYS A 171 -3.99 3.03 -5.94
N SER A 172 -3.93 4.21 -6.59
CA SER A 172 -4.57 5.44 -6.11
C SER A 172 -6.09 5.29 -6.04
N CYS A 173 -6.70 4.69 -7.06
CA CYS A 173 -8.12 4.34 -7.04
C CYS A 173 -8.49 3.43 -5.86
N THR A 174 -7.63 2.49 -5.50
CA THR A 174 -7.86 1.58 -4.35
C THR A 174 -7.85 2.35 -3.05
N VAL A 175 -6.83 3.20 -2.84
CA VAL A 175 -6.74 4.05 -1.64
C VAL A 175 -7.96 4.97 -1.53
N ALA A 176 -8.34 5.64 -2.62
CA ALA A 176 -9.55 6.46 -2.65
C ALA A 176 -10.81 5.64 -2.36
N SER A 177 -10.96 4.46 -2.98
CA SER A 177 -12.12 3.59 -2.81
C SER A 177 -12.29 3.09 -1.38
N ILE A 178 -11.21 2.71 -0.69
CA ILE A 178 -11.29 2.25 0.70
C ILE A 178 -11.63 3.40 1.65
N ILE A 179 -11.09 4.60 1.41
CA ILE A 179 -11.40 5.80 2.22
C ILE A 179 -12.84 6.22 2.01
N GLN A 180 -13.30 6.37 0.76
CA GLN A 180 -14.71 6.63 0.44
C GLN A 180 -15.63 5.53 1.01
N GLY A 181 -15.13 4.29 1.02
CA GLY A 181 -15.79 3.13 1.60
C GLY A 181 -16.18 3.33 3.07
N LEU A 182 -15.45 4.15 3.84
CA LEU A 182 -15.76 4.44 5.24
C LEU A 182 -17.14 5.08 5.46
N LYS A 183 -17.65 5.86 4.51
CA LYS A 183 -19.02 6.42 4.56
C LYS A 183 -20.05 5.61 3.77
N ARG A 184 -19.58 4.75 2.85
CA ARG A 184 -20.44 4.12 1.85
C ARG A 184 -20.65 2.62 2.02
N ARG A 185 -19.71 1.93 2.64
CA ARG A 185 -19.56 0.46 2.55
C ARG A 185 -19.08 -0.18 3.85
N VAL A 186 -19.26 0.49 4.99
CA VAL A 186 -19.04 -0.10 6.32
C VAL A 186 -20.34 -0.65 6.87
N TYR A 187 -20.28 -1.84 7.44
CA TYR A 187 -21.40 -2.55 8.03
C TYR A 187 -21.05 -3.03 9.44
N ASP A 188 -22.01 -3.02 10.35
CA ASP A 188 -21.88 -3.66 11.66
C ASP A 188 -22.10 -5.19 11.58
N LYS A 189 -21.96 -5.87 12.71
CA LYS A 189 -22.23 -7.31 12.87
C LYS A 189 -23.64 -7.75 12.45
N ASN A 190 -24.61 -6.85 12.48
CA ASN A 190 -26.01 -7.10 12.09
C ASN A 190 -26.25 -6.80 10.59
N ASN A 191 -25.19 -6.45 9.84
CA ASN A 191 -25.25 -5.96 8.46
C ASN A 191 -25.97 -4.61 8.30
N ALA A 192 -26.12 -3.82 9.36
CA ALA A 192 -26.59 -2.45 9.24
C ALA A 192 -25.45 -1.58 8.70
N LYS A 193 -25.73 -0.79 7.66
CA LYS A 193 -24.75 0.16 7.11
C LYS A 193 -24.49 1.26 8.13
N ILE A 194 -23.22 1.52 8.41
CA ILE A 194 -22.78 2.63 9.26
C ILE A 194 -21.92 3.59 8.44
N SER A 195 -21.94 4.86 8.85
CA SER A 195 -21.06 5.89 8.31
C SER A 195 -20.18 6.40 9.45
N VAL A 196 -18.89 6.56 9.17
CA VAL A 196 -17.92 7.10 10.13
C VAL A 196 -17.29 8.39 9.61
N ASN A 197 -16.74 9.18 10.52
CA ASN A 197 -16.05 10.43 10.20
C ASN A 197 -14.55 10.22 10.44
N PRO A 198 -13.77 9.90 9.41
CA PRO A 198 -12.34 9.63 9.57
C PRO A 198 -11.54 10.93 9.67
N LYS A 199 -10.30 10.84 10.16
CA LYS A 199 -9.29 11.90 10.04
C LYS A 199 -8.13 11.37 9.19
N VAL A 200 -8.12 11.69 7.90
CA VAL A 200 -7.16 11.18 6.92
C VAL A 200 -6.31 12.33 6.39
N ILE A 201 -5.00 12.13 6.33
CA ILE A 201 -4.05 13.05 5.73
C ILE A 201 -3.40 12.34 4.55
N ILE A 202 -3.47 12.91 3.34
CA ILE A 202 -2.93 12.33 2.12
C ILE A 202 -1.80 13.22 1.61
N PHE A 203 -0.60 12.67 1.49
CA PHE A 203 0.48 13.27 0.71
C PHE A 203 0.31 12.85 -0.75
N ASP A 204 -0.14 13.78 -1.58
CA ASP A 204 -0.50 13.55 -2.99
C ASP A 204 0.68 13.97 -3.87
N ALA A 205 1.45 12.99 -4.35
CA ALA A 205 2.67 13.23 -5.13
C ALA A 205 2.35 13.54 -6.60
N ASN A 206 1.18 13.11 -7.09
CA ASN A 206 0.78 13.24 -8.49
C ASN A 206 -0.48 14.11 -8.69
N ASN A 207 -0.99 14.74 -7.63
CA ASN A 207 -2.22 15.54 -7.62
C ASN A 207 -3.48 14.78 -8.10
N GLU A 208 -3.54 13.48 -7.80
CA GLU A 208 -4.59 12.58 -8.31
C GLU A 208 -5.84 12.54 -7.42
N TYR A 209 -5.72 12.88 -6.12
CA TYR A 209 -6.77 12.63 -5.13
C TYR A 209 -7.78 13.76 -5.01
N ARG A 210 -7.44 14.99 -5.41
CA ARG A 210 -8.37 16.15 -5.35
C ARG A 210 -9.71 15.81 -5.99
N LYS A 211 -9.69 15.27 -7.22
CA LYS A 211 -10.88 14.85 -7.97
C LYS A 211 -11.66 13.74 -7.28
N ALA A 212 -10.97 12.80 -6.63
CA ALA A 212 -11.60 11.66 -5.97
C ALA A 212 -12.44 12.06 -4.73
N PHE A 213 -12.22 13.25 -4.18
CA PHE A 213 -12.95 13.73 -3.00
C PHE A 213 -13.76 15.01 -3.28
N GLU A 214 -13.75 15.51 -4.51
CA GLU A 214 -14.56 16.64 -4.95
C GLU A 214 -16.05 16.29 -4.95
N ASN A 215 -16.89 17.18 -4.40
CA ASN A 215 -18.35 17.01 -4.31
C ASN A 215 -18.80 15.71 -3.61
N THR A 216 -17.99 15.20 -2.68
CA THR A 216 -18.32 14.01 -1.88
C THR A 216 -18.97 14.38 -0.54
N GLU A 217 -19.45 13.37 0.19
CA GLU A 217 -19.98 13.53 1.55
C GLU A 217 -18.91 13.82 2.61
N PHE A 218 -17.64 13.95 2.23
CA PHE A 218 -16.52 14.26 3.11
C PHE A 218 -16.30 15.77 3.21
N THR A 219 -15.91 16.22 4.39
CA THR A 219 -15.29 17.54 4.55
C THR A 219 -13.81 17.45 4.17
N VAL A 220 -13.41 18.19 3.14
CA VAL A 220 -12.10 18.03 2.50
C VAL A 220 -11.38 19.38 2.49
N LYS A 221 -10.16 19.39 3.03
CA LYS A 221 -9.23 20.51 2.92
C LYS A 221 -8.11 20.16 1.96
N TYR A 222 -7.88 21.03 0.99
CA TYR A 222 -6.71 20.96 0.14
C TYR A 222 -5.66 21.95 0.63
N ILE A 223 -4.40 21.53 0.66
CA ILE A 223 -3.26 22.34 1.05
C ILE A 223 -2.27 22.34 -0.10
N SER A 224 -2.14 23.50 -0.73
CA SER A 224 -1.12 23.73 -1.76
C SER A 224 0.27 23.89 -1.16
N LYS A 225 1.32 23.75 -1.97
CA LYS A 225 2.72 23.87 -1.49
C LYS A 225 3.01 25.15 -0.71
N THR A 226 2.43 26.28 -1.11
CA THR A 226 2.64 27.60 -0.46
C THR A 226 1.96 27.72 0.91
N GLU A 227 0.96 26.89 1.18
CA GLU A 227 0.25 26.83 2.46
C GLU A 227 0.93 25.89 3.47
N ILE A 228 1.91 25.09 3.04
CA ILE A 228 2.63 24.17 3.92
C ILE A 228 3.56 24.99 4.81
N LYS A 229 3.34 24.93 6.13
CA LYS A 229 4.20 25.56 7.14
C LYS A 229 4.70 24.50 8.15
N LEU A 230 6.00 24.21 8.09
CA LEU A 230 6.66 23.15 8.84
C LEU A 230 7.89 23.69 9.60
N PRO A 231 7.70 24.19 10.83
CA PRO A 231 8.66 25.04 11.49
C PRO A 231 9.97 24.29 11.79
N HIS A 232 11.10 24.76 11.27
CA HIS A 232 12.41 24.14 11.52
C HIS A 232 12.77 24.14 13.02
N SER A 233 12.16 25.02 13.83
CA SER A 233 12.29 25.03 15.29
C SER A 233 11.88 23.72 15.95
N ALA A 234 11.10 22.87 15.26
CA ALA A 234 10.78 21.52 15.70
C ALA A 234 12.03 20.62 15.83
N LEU A 235 13.10 20.91 15.08
CA LEU A 235 14.33 20.12 15.08
C LEU A 235 15.09 20.21 16.41
N SER A 236 15.62 19.08 16.86
CA SER A 236 16.56 19.05 17.99
C SER A 236 17.96 19.49 17.55
N MET A 237 18.87 19.79 18.48
CA MET A 237 20.24 20.20 18.12
C MET A 237 20.97 19.11 17.32
N SER A 238 20.81 17.84 17.71
CA SER A 238 21.35 16.70 16.95
C SER A 238 20.78 16.62 15.54
N GLU A 239 19.51 16.96 15.36
CA GLU A 239 18.89 16.97 14.04
C GLU A 239 19.30 18.17 13.20
N TYR A 240 19.58 19.33 13.79
CA TYR A 240 20.20 20.44 13.04
C TYR A 240 21.60 20.07 12.54
N ILE A 241 22.38 19.40 13.37
CA ILE A 241 23.71 18.89 13.01
C ILE A 241 23.58 17.91 11.83
N GLN A 242 22.61 17.00 11.89
CA GLN A 242 22.32 16.05 10.80
C GLN A 242 21.82 16.78 9.55
N PHE A 243 20.87 17.69 9.70
CA PHE A 243 20.24 18.46 8.62
C PHE A 243 21.24 19.28 7.80
N PHE A 244 22.22 19.90 8.45
CA PHE A 244 23.30 20.63 7.78
C PHE A 244 24.57 19.79 7.57
N GLU A 245 24.48 18.47 7.85
CA GLU A 245 25.57 17.49 7.73
C GLU A 245 26.88 17.98 8.39
N ALA A 246 26.76 18.61 9.56
CA ALA A 246 27.86 19.27 10.24
C ALA A 246 28.82 18.24 10.86
N SER A 247 30.11 18.34 10.52
CA SER A 247 31.14 17.48 11.10
C SER A 247 31.25 17.66 12.62
N SER A 248 31.39 16.54 13.33
CA SER A 248 31.39 16.49 14.80
C SER A 248 32.50 17.31 15.46
N GLY A 249 33.65 17.46 14.77
CA GLY A 249 34.83 18.14 15.33
C GLY A 249 34.65 19.65 15.48
N VAL A 250 34.52 20.37 14.35
CA VAL A 250 34.55 21.84 14.33
C VAL A 250 33.17 22.43 14.01
N GLN A 251 32.45 21.84 13.07
CA GLN A 251 31.21 22.42 12.55
C GLN A 251 30.07 22.32 13.55
N ALA A 252 29.88 21.15 14.17
CA ALA A 252 28.81 20.93 15.16
C ALA A 252 28.88 21.88 16.37
N PRO A 253 30.05 22.12 17.02
CA PRO A 253 30.16 23.11 18.09
C PRO A 253 29.83 24.53 17.63
N VAL A 254 30.34 24.95 16.47
CA VAL A 254 30.08 26.30 15.92
C VAL A 254 28.60 26.49 15.57
N LEU A 255 27.97 25.47 14.97
CA LEU A 255 26.55 25.47 14.65
C LEU A 255 25.69 25.56 15.91
N THR A 256 26.04 24.78 16.94
CA THR A 256 25.35 24.77 18.23
C THR A 256 25.37 26.16 18.87
N GLU A 257 26.56 26.77 18.96
CA GLU A 257 26.77 28.12 19.50
C GLU A 257 26.01 29.18 18.69
N ALA A 258 25.96 29.05 17.36
CA ALA A 258 25.21 29.96 16.50
C ALA A 258 23.70 29.86 16.74
N ILE A 259 23.14 28.65 16.77
CA ILE A 259 21.70 28.41 16.97
C ILE A 259 21.27 28.84 18.37
N GLU A 260 22.01 28.50 19.41
CA GLU A 260 21.71 28.92 20.79
C GLU A 260 21.75 30.44 20.94
N GLY A 261 22.75 31.08 20.34
CA GLY A 261 22.86 32.54 20.31
C GLY A 261 21.73 33.23 19.55
N LEU A 262 21.15 32.59 18.53
CA LEU A 262 20.05 33.13 17.73
C LEU A 262 18.66 32.90 18.35
N LYS A 263 18.43 31.73 18.95
CA LYS A 263 17.18 31.42 19.66
C LYS A 263 16.96 32.37 20.84
N GLY A 264 18.00 32.60 21.64
CA GLY A 264 17.89 33.43 22.84
C GLY A 264 16.79 32.91 23.78
N LYS A 265 15.74 33.72 24.03
CA LYS A 265 14.56 33.33 24.85
C LYS A 265 13.39 32.78 24.02
N LYS A 266 13.45 32.87 22.70
CA LYS A 266 12.41 32.36 21.81
C LYS A 266 12.84 30.98 21.30
N ASP A 267 11.89 30.08 21.10
CA ASP A 267 12.17 28.75 20.52
C ASP A 267 12.38 28.79 18.98
N PHE A 268 12.31 29.97 18.37
CA PHE A 268 12.42 30.21 16.92
C PHE A 268 13.50 31.25 16.60
N PHE A 269 14.14 31.09 15.44
CA PHE A 269 15.05 32.05 14.85
C PHE A 269 14.94 31.99 13.32
N ASP A 270 15.29 33.07 12.64
CA ASP A 270 15.28 33.15 11.19
C ASP A 270 16.54 32.49 10.59
N LEU A 271 16.35 31.51 9.69
CA LEU A 271 17.44 30.76 9.07
C LEU A 271 18.44 31.66 8.31
N ASP A 272 18.00 32.79 7.75
CA ASP A 272 18.91 33.71 7.04
C ASP A 272 19.97 34.32 7.95
N LYS A 273 19.71 34.36 9.26
CA LYS A 273 20.65 34.89 10.26
C LYS A 273 21.72 33.87 10.65
N LEU A 274 21.58 32.61 10.26
CA LEU A 274 22.48 31.53 10.68
C LEU A 274 23.89 31.69 10.08
N CYS A 275 23.99 31.91 8.77
CA CYS A 275 25.29 32.13 8.11
C CYS A 275 26.02 33.37 8.67
N PRO A 276 25.39 34.57 8.76
CA PRO A 276 26.02 35.72 9.39
C PRO A 276 26.48 35.46 10.83
N LYS A 277 25.68 34.74 11.63
CA LYS A 277 26.06 34.41 13.01
C LYS A 277 27.29 33.48 13.07
N ILE A 278 27.36 32.48 12.20
CA ILE A 278 28.50 31.57 12.11
C ILE A 278 29.77 32.33 11.71
N GLU A 279 29.69 33.24 10.73
CA GLU A 279 30.84 34.06 10.31
C GLU A 279 31.37 34.96 11.44
N ASN A 280 30.47 35.51 12.27
CA ASN A 280 30.86 36.27 13.45
C ASN A 280 31.61 35.39 14.47
N ILE A 281 31.10 34.19 14.77
CA ILE A 281 31.76 33.23 15.67
C ILE A 281 33.13 32.82 15.13
N VAL A 282 33.24 32.60 13.81
CA VAL A 282 34.52 32.30 13.14
C VAL A 282 35.52 33.43 13.31
N THR A 283 35.08 34.69 13.18
CA THR A 283 35.92 35.88 13.39
C THR A 283 36.40 35.95 14.84
N GLU A 284 35.49 35.85 15.81
CA GLU A 284 35.82 35.88 17.24
C GLU A 284 36.81 34.75 17.63
N LYS A 285 36.62 33.54 17.10
CA LYS A 285 37.53 32.42 17.36
C LYS A 285 38.89 32.58 16.68
N ALA A 286 38.97 33.30 15.56
CA ALA A 286 40.24 33.60 14.91
C ALA A 286 41.05 34.67 15.66
N GLU A 287 40.38 35.61 16.33
CA GLU A 287 41.04 36.62 17.18
C GLU A 287 41.55 36.03 18.51
N GLY A 288 40.87 35.01 19.03
CA GLY A 288 41.17 34.39 20.33
C GLY A 288 42.02 33.11 20.32
N ASN A 289 42.37 32.53 19.15
CA ASN A 289 43.07 31.24 19.05
C ASN A 289 44.29 31.26 18.12
N ASN A 290 45.06 30.16 18.12
CA ASN A 290 46.24 29.94 17.26
C ASN A 290 45.95 29.74 15.77
N PHE A 291 44.69 29.81 15.33
CA PHE A 291 44.29 29.53 13.94
C PHE A 291 43.75 30.78 13.27
N SER A 292 44.20 31.02 12.04
CA SER A 292 43.75 32.16 11.22
C SER A 292 42.28 32.05 10.81
N TYR A 293 41.67 33.19 10.48
CA TYR A 293 40.32 33.25 9.93
C TYR A 293 40.12 32.32 8.73
N SER A 294 41.09 32.27 7.81
CA SER A 294 41.04 31.40 6.62
C SER A 294 40.94 29.91 6.98
N GLN A 295 41.65 29.47 8.03
CA GLN A 295 41.59 28.08 8.49
C GLN A 295 40.22 27.74 9.08
N TRP A 296 39.71 28.58 9.98
CA TRP A 296 38.37 28.41 10.55
C TRP A 296 37.29 28.43 9.47
N ARG A 297 37.37 29.40 8.55
CA ARG A 297 36.44 29.54 7.43
C ARG A 297 36.47 28.33 6.51
N GLY A 298 37.66 27.77 6.28
CA GLY A 298 37.86 26.52 5.57
C GLY A 298 37.12 25.36 6.23
N TRP A 299 37.25 25.20 7.55
CA TRP A 299 36.59 24.12 8.30
C TRP A 299 35.06 24.22 8.30
N VAL A 300 34.47 25.40 8.30
CA VAL A 300 33.00 25.57 8.27
C VAL A 300 32.41 25.71 6.86
N SER A 301 33.26 25.82 5.83
CA SER A 301 32.84 26.17 4.47
C SER A 301 31.78 25.22 3.88
N THR A 302 31.94 23.91 4.06
CA THR A 302 31.00 22.92 3.51
C THR A 302 29.63 22.99 4.19
N MET A 303 29.59 23.19 5.50
CA MET A 303 28.34 23.42 6.25
C MET A 303 27.66 24.73 5.82
N LEU A 304 28.41 25.83 5.71
CA LEU A 304 27.87 27.12 5.23
C LEU A 304 27.30 27.00 3.81
N ASN A 305 27.94 26.25 2.92
CA ASN A 305 27.43 25.99 1.58
C ASN A 305 26.09 25.23 1.61
N ARG A 306 25.91 24.29 2.55
CA ARG A 306 24.64 23.56 2.72
C ARG A 306 23.55 24.46 3.29
N ILE A 307 23.86 25.26 4.32
CA ILE A 307 22.91 26.24 4.86
C ILE A 307 22.47 27.21 3.76
N ASN A 308 23.42 27.77 3.00
CA ASN A 308 23.13 28.67 1.89
C ASN A 308 22.27 28.03 0.80
N ARG A 309 22.42 26.72 0.53
CA ARG A 309 21.55 26.01 -0.43
C ARG A 309 20.11 25.91 0.07
N VAL A 310 19.91 25.68 1.36
CA VAL A 310 18.59 25.64 1.98
C VAL A 310 17.95 27.03 1.99
N THR A 311 18.71 28.07 2.37
CA THR A 311 18.18 29.45 2.43
C THR A 311 18.05 30.11 1.06
N ALA A 312 18.79 29.66 0.04
CA ALA A 312 18.58 30.15 -1.33
C ALA A 312 17.33 29.56 -2.00
N ASN A 313 16.79 28.46 -1.47
CA ASN A 313 15.56 27.86 -1.97
C ASN A 313 14.35 28.55 -1.35
N VAL A 314 13.77 29.48 -2.10
CA VAL A 314 12.64 30.32 -1.65
C VAL A 314 11.44 29.47 -1.25
N GLU A 315 11.14 28.39 -1.98
CA GLU A 315 10.00 27.51 -1.70
C GLU A 315 10.19 26.74 -0.39
N LEU A 316 11.34 26.08 -0.24
CA LEU A 316 11.66 25.36 1.00
C LEU A 316 11.75 26.31 2.20
N GLN A 317 12.34 27.48 2.03
CA GLN A 317 12.49 28.47 3.10
C GLN A 317 11.13 29.00 3.56
N ASP A 318 10.21 29.32 2.63
CA ASP A 318 8.85 29.75 2.98
C ASP A 318 8.07 28.67 3.76
N ILE A 319 8.35 27.40 3.47
CA ILE A 319 7.74 26.27 4.18
C ILE A 319 8.32 26.11 5.59
N ILE A 320 9.66 26.11 5.74
CA ILE A 320 10.28 25.72 7.01
C ILE A 320 10.58 26.89 7.95
N ASN A 321 10.79 28.11 7.44
CA ASN A 321 11.14 29.32 8.19
C ASN A 321 9.91 30.05 8.71
N SER A 322 9.00 29.31 9.35
CA SER A 322 7.76 29.82 9.93
C SER A 322 7.64 29.42 11.40
N GLU A 323 6.86 30.17 12.18
CA GLU A 323 6.44 29.77 13.53
C GLU A 323 5.15 28.91 13.50
N GLU A 324 4.43 28.90 12.38
CA GLU A 324 3.18 28.15 12.24
C GLU A 324 3.42 26.65 12.07
N ASN A 325 2.56 25.84 12.70
CA ASN A 325 2.61 24.38 12.62
C ASN A 325 1.38 23.83 11.88
N ILE A 326 1.57 23.41 10.63
CA ILE A 326 0.51 22.82 9.82
C ILE A 326 -0.14 21.59 10.47
N VAL A 327 0.60 20.79 11.23
CA VAL A 327 0.06 19.57 11.86
C VAL A 327 -0.99 19.92 12.91
N ASP A 328 -0.75 20.96 13.72
CA ASP A 328 -1.74 21.44 14.69
C ASP A 328 -2.98 21.96 13.94
N ASN A 329 -2.79 22.80 12.91
CA ASN A 329 -3.87 23.34 12.09
C ASN A 329 -4.74 22.24 11.46
N ILE A 330 -4.13 21.16 10.94
CA ILE A 330 -4.84 20.02 10.36
C ILE A 330 -5.61 19.28 11.44
N LEU A 331 -4.98 18.96 12.57
CA LEU A 331 -5.59 18.08 13.58
C LEU A 331 -6.62 18.79 14.46
N ASP A 332 -6.58 20.11 14.53
CA ASP A 332 -7.58 20.93 15.21
C ASP A 332 -8.77 21.28 14.30
N SER A 333 -8.64 21.16 12.98
CA SER A 333 -9.79 21.33 12.07
C SER A 333 -10.80 20.18 12.16
N ASP A 334 -12.03 20.47 11.75
CA ASP A 334 -13.11 19.48 11.63
C ASP A 334 -13.07 18.71 10.29
N ASP A 335 -12.13 19.05 9.39
CA ASP A 335 -12.00 18.39 8.09
C ASP A 335 -11.69 16.92 8.26
N GLU A 336 -12.45 16.05 7.60
CA GLU A 336 -12.25 14.61 7.65
C GLU A 336 -11.06 14.17 6.79
N ILE A 337 -10.85 14.85 5.66
CA ILE A 337 -9.76 14.54 4.72
C ILE A 337 -8.94 15.81 4.49
N THR A 338 -7.64 15.71 4.66
CA THR A 338 -6.69 16.74 4.25
C THR A 338 -5.79 16.17 3.16
N ILE A 339 -5.74 16.84 2.01
CA ILE A 339 -4.88 16.48 0.88
C ILE A 339 -3.79 17.53 0.80
N ILE A 340 -2.53 17.10 0.88
CA ILE A 340 -1.34 17.94 0.85
C ILE A 340 -0.60 17.65 -0.45
N GLU A 341 -0.37 18.68 -1.27
CA GLU A 341 0.50 18.57 -2.45
C GLU A 341 1.91 18.13 -2.02
N ALA A 342 2.43 17.07 -2.63
CA ALA A 342 3.72 16.48 -2.28
C ALA A 342 4.68 16.34 -3.48
N ASP A 343 4.42 17.07 -4.57
CA ASP A 343 5.28 17.07 -5.76
C ASP A 343 6.54 17.92 -5.58
N PHE A 344 7.38 17.56 -4.61
CA PHE A 344 8.65 18.23 -4.32
C PHE A 344 9.84 17.44 -4.88
N ASP A 345 10.97 18.12 -5.03
CA ASP A 345 12.24 17.43 -5.27
C ASP A 345 12.53 16.48 -4.10
N ARG A 346 13.18 15.34 -4.38
CA ARG A 346 13.39 14.29 -3.37
C ARG A 346 13.96 14.83 -2.06
N LYS A 347 15.01 15.66 -2.13
CA LYS A 347 15.68 16.22 -0.94
C LYS A 347 14.77 17.14 -0.12
N GLU A 348 13.92 17.93 -0.78
CA GLU A 348 12.94 18.77 -0.09
C GLU A 348 11.92 17.89 0.60
N LEU A 349 11.36 16.92 -0.13
CA LEU A 349 10.36 16.00 0.38
C LEU A 349 10.87 15.24 1.62
N ASP A 350 12.12 14.77 1.61
CA ASP A 350 12.75 14.12 2.77
C ASP A 350 12.72 15.03 4.01
N ILE A 351 13.03 16.32 3.86
CA ILE A 351 13.00 17.32 4.95
C ILE A 351 11.58 17.55 5.43
N LEU A 352 10.64 17.78 4.50
CA LEU A 352 9.25 18.07 4.80
C LEU A 352 8.60 16.91 5.55
N ILE A 353 8.79 15.68 5.05
CA ILE A 353 8.23 14.48 5.67
C ILE A 353 8.89 14.21 7.02
N PHE A 354 10.20 14.47 7.19
CA PHE A 354 10.85 14.33 8.48
C PHE A 354 10.25 15.26 9.54
N ILE A 355 10.15 16.57 9.23
CA ILE A 355 9.60 17.57 10.15
C ILE A 355 8.11 17.29 10.42
N PHE A 356 7.33 17.00 9.38
CA PHE A 356 5.92 16.66 9.52
C PHE A 356 5.73 15.43 10.40
N SER A 357 6.47 14.35 10.15
CA SER A 357 6.37 13.09 10.91
C SER A 357 6.75 13.31 12.38
N LYS A 358 7.76 14.13 12.65
CA LYS A 358 8.14 14.52 14.01
C LYS A 358 7.02 15.27 14.72
N LEU A 359 6.46 16.30 14.08
CA LEU A 359 5.39 17.11 14.64
C LEU A 359 4.14 16.27 14.89
N LEU A 360 3.79 15.41 13.94
CA LEU A 360 2.67 14.49 14.05
C LEU A 360 2.86 13.49 15.19
N TYR A 361 4.05 12.90 15.33
CA TYR A 361 4.35 12.01 16.46
C TYR A 361 4.20 12.75 17.80
N ARG A 362 4.78 13.95 17.94
CA ARG A 362 4.66 14.77 19.17
C ARG A 362 3.20 15.11 19.48
N ARG A 363 2.42 15.46 18.45
CA ARG A 363 0.99 15.77 18.58
C ARG A 363 0.18 14.57 19.03
N ALA A 364 0.38 13.40 18.41
CA ALA A 364 -0.31 12.17 18.77
C ALA A 364 0.01 11.71 20.21
N VAL A 365 1.28 11.83 20.63
CA VAL A 365 1.69 11.56 22.02
C VAL A 365 1.00 12.52 23.00
N ARG A 366 0.93 13.82 22.68
CA ARG A 366 0.23 14.82 23.49
C ARG A 366 -1.25 14.50 23.66
N ASP A 367 -1.90 14.03 22.59
CA ASP A 367 -3.32 13.67 22.61
C ASP A 367 -3.63 12.35 23.30
N LYS A 368 -2.64 11.49 23.52
CA LYS A 368 -2.83 10.15 24.12
C LYS A 368 -3.90 9.32 23.38
N GLY A 369 -3.94 9.40 22.05
CA GLY A 369 -4.85 8.59 21.22
C GLY A 369 -6.31 9.03 21.22
N LYS A 370 -6.61 10.31 21.51
CA LYS A 370 -7.99 10.83 21.45
C LYS A 370 -8.62 10.83 20.06
N LYS A 371 -7.81 10.85 19.00
CA LYS A 371 -8.26 10.85 17.60
C LYS A 371 -7.54 9.74 16.83
N ASN A 372 -8.28 8.98 16.03
CA ASN A 372 -7.70 8.03 15.09
C ASN A 372 -7.26 8.79 13.84
N ILE A 373 -5.96 8.76 13.53
CA ILE A 373 -5.35 9.49 12.42
C ILE A 373 -4.79 8.47 11.43
N VAL A 374 -5.14 8.63 10.15
CA VAL A 374 -4.60 7.82 9.05
C VAL A 374 -3.76 8.73 8.17
N VAL A 375 -2.49 8.38 7.95
CA VAL A 375 -1.62 9.09 7.01
C VAL A 375 -1.38 8.23 5.79
N VAL A 376 -1.71 8.76 4.61
CA VAL A 376 -1.44 8.13 3.32
C VAL A 376 -0.17 8.75 2.74
N PHE A 377 0.82 7.91 2.52
CA PHE A 377 2.05 8.25 1.81
C PHE A 377 1.96 7.68 0.39
N GLU A 378 1.63 8.53 -0.58
CA GLU A 378 1.63 8.17 -2.00
C GLU A 378 3.04 8.23 -2.58
N GLU A 379 3.33 7.35 -3.54
CA GLU A 379 4.65 7.09 -4.11
C GLU A 379 5.78 7.08 -3.07
N ALA A 380 5.51 6.39 -1.95
CA ALA A 380 6.35 6.38 -0.75
C ALA A 380 7.83 6.03 -0.98
N HIS A 381 8.16 5.29 -2.05
CA HIS A 381 9.54 4.98 -2.41
C HIS A 381 10.40 6.23 -2.72
N ARG A 382 9.77 7.38 -3.02
CA ARG A 382 10.46 8.65 -3.22
C ARG A 382 11.14 9.18 -1.94
N TYR A 383 10.60 8.88 -0.75
CA TYR A 383 11.02 9.51 0.52
C TYR A 383 10.97 8.58 1.76
N ILE A 384 10.64 7.30 1.58
CA ILE A 384 10.72 6.26 2.62
C ILE A 384 11.65 5.14 2.14
N ASN A 385 12.89 5.47 1.77
CA ASN A 385 13.80 4.55 1.07
C ASN A 385 14.77 3.84 2.03
N GLU A 386 15.07 2.55 1.80
CA GLU A 386 16.08 1.81 2.57
C GLU A 386 17.50 2.40 2.42
N SER A 387 17.81 3.06 1.30
CA SER A 387 19.14 3.58 0.98
C SER A 387 19.59 4.78 1.80
N ASP A 388 18.72 5.40 2.61
CA ASP A 388 19.02 6.64 3.32
C ASP A 388 19.82 6.41 4.64
N THR A 389 20.50 5.26 4.74
CA THR A 389 21.37 4.87 5.86
C THR A 389 22.82 5.36 5.69
N GLU A 390 23.10 6.26 4.75
CA GLU A 390 24.34 7.03 4.79
C GLU A 390 24.35 7.91 6.05
N ASP A 391 25.47 7.90 6.78
CA ASP A 391 25.70 8.83 7.88
C ASP A 391 25.38 10.24 7.35
N TYR A 392 24.52 10.97 8.06
CA TYR A 392 24.14 12.38 7.82
C TYR A 392 22.92 12.73 6.94
N SER A 393 22.10 11.78 6.42
CA SER A 393 20.75 12.14 5.91
C SER A 393 19.73 12.21 7.06
N LEU A 394 18.73 13.11 7.07
CA LEU A 394 17.66 13.13 8.11
C LEU A 394 16.96 11.75 8.23
N GLY A 395 16.90 11.03 7.12
CA GLY A 395 16.52 9.63 7.03
C GLY A 395 15.09 9.33 7.47
N ASN A 396 14.78 8.04 7.60
CA ASN A 396 13.42 7.58 7.89
C ASN A 396 13.06 7.59 9.37
N TYR A 397 13.90 8.11 10.27
CA TYR A 397 13.78 7.88 11.71
C TYR A 397 12.38 8.13 12.26
N TYR A 398 11.77 9.29 11.96
CA TYR A 398 10.44 9.61 12.48
C TYR A 398 9.32 8.82 11.80
N ILE A 399 9.42 8.52 10.52
CA ILE A 399 8.43 7.67 9.83
C ILE A 399 8.50 6.24 10.37
N GLU A 400 9.70 5.70 10.54
CA GLU A 400 9.93 4.41 11.18
C GLU A 400 9.37 4.37 12.59
N ARG A 401 9.55 5.46 13.34
CA ARG A 401 8.97 5.60 14.67
C ARG A 401 7.45 5.67 14.65
N LEU A 402 6.84 6.37 13.68
CA LEU A 402 5.39 6.34 13.47
C LEU A 402 4.91 4.92 13.16
N ALA A 403 5.62 4.16 12.34
CA ALA A 403 5.28 2.78 12.02
C ALA A 403 5.42 1.84 13.24
N ARG A 404 6.47 1.98 14.06
CA ARG A 404 6.71 1.12 15.23
C ARG A 404 5.81 1.46 16.43
N GLU A 405 5.50 2.74 16.63
CA GLU A 405 4.85 3.23 17.86
C GLU A 405 3.50 3.88 17.63
N GLY A 406 3.16 4.30 16.41
CA GLY A 406 1.96 5.08 16.09
C GLY A 406 0.67 4.42 16.55
N ARG A 407 0.59 3.08 16.50
CA ARG A 407 -0.56 2.30 16.99
C ARG A 407 -0.91 2.59 18.46
N LYS A 408 0.07 2.88 19.31
CA LYS A 408 -0.14 3.23 20.73
C LYS A 408 -0.88 4.57 20.89
N PHE A 409 -0.85 5.40 19.86
CA PHE A 409 -1.41 6.75 19.83
C PHE A 409 -2.47 6.90 18.73
N CYS A 410 -3.11 5.80 18.32
CA CYS A 410 -4.19 5.81 17.33
C CYS A 410 -3.76 6.38 15.95
N LEU A 411 -2.49 6.23 15.59
CA LEU A 411 -1.94 6.67 14.32
C LEU A 411 -1.59 5.47 13.44
N SER A 412 -2.15 5.45 12.24
CA SER A 412 -1.87 4.43 11.23
C SER A 412 -1.38 5.04 9.92
N LEU A 413 -0.78 4.18 9.09
CA LEU A 413 -0.10 4.56 7.86
C LEU A 413 -0.65 3.73 6.71
N ILE A 414 -0.93 4.35 5.59
CA ILE A 414 -1.19 3.68 4.31
C ILE A 414 -0.01 4.01 3.40
N ILE A 415 0.79 3.00 3.07
CA ILE A 415 1.98 3.14 2.24
C ILE A 415 1.64 2.69 0.84
N SER A 416 1.53 3.62 -0.11
CA SER A 416 1.29 3.33 -1.52
C SER A 416 2.58 3.47 -2.32
N SER A 417 2.97 2.44 -3.06
CA SER A 417 4.22 2.48 -3.83
C SER A 417 4.23 1.52 -5.03
N GLN A 418 4.91 1.93 -6.09
CA GLN A 418 5.25 1.09 -7.23
C GLN A 418 6.54 0.27 -7.08
N ARG A 419 7.41 0.64 -6.14
CA ARG A 419 8.69 -0.02 -5.85
C ARG A 419 8.73 -0.48 -4.40
N PRO A 420 7.98 -1.53 -4.03
CA PRO A 420 7.97 -1.99 -2.65
C PRO A 420 9.34 -2.51 -2.17
N SER A 421 10.21 -2.98 -3.07
CA SER A 421 11.57 -3.43 -2.70
C SER A 421 12.55 -2.30 -2.32
N GLU A 422 12.25 -1.05 -2.68
CA GLU A 422 13.07 0.13 -2.35
C GLU A 422 12.65 0.79 -1.02
N LEU A 423 11.50 0.41 -0.47
CA LEU A 423 10.97 0.99 0.76
C LEU A 423 11.74 0.53 2.01
N SER A 424 11.72 1.35 3.07
CA SER A 424 12.22 0.98 4.40
C SER A 424 11.62 -0.33 4.87
N LYS A 425 12.47 -1.34 5.09
CA LYS A 425 12.07 -2.65 5.63
C LYS A 425 11.46 -2.52 7.01
N THR A 426 11.91 -1.54 7.79
CA THR A 426 11.27 -1.23 9.07
C THR A 426 9.81 -0.90 8.88
N VAL A 427 9.47 0.09 8.05
CA VAL A 427 8.09 0.53 7.85
C VAL A 427 7.24 -0.61 7.33
N LEU A 428 7.74 -1.34 6.34
CA LEU A 428 7.05 -2.47 5.72
C LEU A 428 6.79 -3.63 6.69
N SER A 429 7.75 -3.94 7.58
CA SER A 429 7.56 -4.98 8.61
C SER A 429 6.45 -4.66 9.60
N GLN A 430 6.05 -3.39 9.70
CA GLN A 430 4.94 -2.94 10.53
C GLN A 430 3.62 -2.87 9.76
N CYS A 431 3.57 -3.12 8.45
CA CYS A 431 2.31 -3.28 7.74
C CYS A 431 1.74 -4.67 8.01
N ASN A 432 0.56 -4.75 8.67
CA ASN A 432 -0.07 -6.05 8.94
C ASN A 432 -1.00 -6.51 7.81
N SER A 433 -1.28 -5.65 6.84
CA SER A 433 -2.17 -5.95 5.72
C SER A 433 -1.69 -5.32 4.44
N PHE A 434 -1.99 -5.96 3.33
CA PHE A 434 -1.49 -5.59 2.01
C PHE A 434 -2.57 -5.77 0.95
N ILE A 435 -2.61 -4.82 0.01
CA ILE A 435 -3.37 -4.90 -1.23
C ILE A 435 -2.37 -4.78 -2.37
N ILE A 436 -2.18 -5.85 -3.12
CA ILE A 436 -1.11 -5.99 -4.12
C ILE A 436 -1.73 -6.12 -5.50
N HIS A 437 -1.67 -5.05 -6.27
CA HIS A 437 -2.01 -5.01 -7.69
C HIS A 437 -0.91 -5.68 -8.53
N ARG A 438 -1.08 -5.68 -9.85
CA ARG A 438 -0.09 -6.20 -10.80
C ARG A 438 1.30 -5.61 -10.56
N ILE A 439 2.27 -6.49 -10.34
CA ILE A 439 3.70 -6.21 -10.26
C ILE A 439 4.42 -7.13 -11.25
N THR A 440 5.33 -6.57 -12.04
CA THR A 440 6.09 -7.32 -13.04
C THR A 440 7.59 -7.37 -12.75
N ASN A 441 8.10 -6.47 -11.92
CA ASN A 441 9.51 -6.42 -11.58
C ASN A 441 9.87 -7.59 -10.65
N ARG A 442 10.97 -8.30 -10.96
CA ARG A 442 11.41 -9.48 -10.22
C ARG A 442 11.77 -9.17 -8.76
N ASN A 443 12.49 -8.08 -8.49
CA ASN A 443 12.90 -7.72 -7.13
C ASN A 443 11.67 -7.38 -6.28
N ASP A 444 10.69 -6.69 -6.86
CA ASP A 444 9.43 -6.35 -6.20
C ASP A 444 8.56 -7.60 -5.96
N LEU A 445 8.51 -8.56 -6.90
CA LEU A 445 7.83 -9.84 -6.69
C LEU A 445 8.50 -10.69 -5.61
N GLU A 446 9.83 -10.75 -5.59
CA GLU A 446 10.60 -11.44 -4.54
C GLU A 446 10.35 -10.77 -3.17
N PHE A 447 10.24 -9.45 -3.11
CA PHE A 447 9.84 -8.76 -1.89
C PHE A 447 8.42 -9.16 -1.45
N VAL A 448 7.45 -9.07 -2.36
CA VAL A 448 6.04 -9.42 -2.07
C VAL A 448 5.91 -10.87 -1.61
N SER A 449 6.73 -11.79 -2.14
CA SER A 449 6.74 -13.19 -1.70
C SER A 449 7.05 -13.40 -0.23
N LYS A 450 7.79 -12.47 0.39
CA LYS A 450 8.11 -12.48 1.82
C LYS A 450 6.97 -11.95 2.70
N VAL A 451 6.05 -11.20 2.07
CA VAL A 451 4.93 -10.53 2.73
C VAL A 451 3.65 -11.36 2.66
N VAL A 452 3.41 -12.03 1.52
CA VAL A 452 2.28 -12.95 1.35
C VAL A 452 2.47 -14.16 2.26
N ARG A 453 1.38 -14.67 2.85
CA ARG A 453 1.43 -15.87 3.69
C ARG A 453 1.99 -17.06 2.88
N ALA A 454 2.83 -17.86 3.52
CA ALA A 454 3.55 -18.96 2.85
C ALA A 454 2.63 -20.03 2.24
N ASP A 455 1.41 -20.19 2.74
CA ASP A 455 0.37 -21.07 2.20
C ASP A 455 -0.23 -20.57 0.87
N ASN A 456 0.05 -19.31 0.47
CA ASN A 456 -0.51 -18.67 -0.71
C ASN A 456 0.56 -18.28 -1.77
N VAL A 457 1.72 -18.94 -1.78
CA VAL A 457 2.81 -18.69 -2.75
C VAL A 457 2.35 -18.80 -4.20
N GLU A 458 1.35 -19.64 -4.50
CA GLU A 458 0.81 -19.79 -5.86
C GLU A 458 0.10 -18.53 -6.37
N LEU A 459 -0.45 -17.70 -5.48
CA LEU A 459 -1.01 -16.39 -5.87
C LEU A 459 0.05 -15.48 -6.49
N LEU A 460 1.31 -15.61 -6.07
CA LEU A 460 2.42 -14.81 -6.58
C LEU A 460 2.64 -15.04 -8.08
N LYS A 461 2.34 -16.25 -8.57
CA LYS A 461 2.50 -16.59 -9.99
C LYS A 461 1.47 -15.88 -10.88
N VAL A 462 0.35 -15.42 -10.31
CA VAL A 462 -0.71 -14.70 -11.03
C VAL A 462 -0.54 -13.18 -10.97
N ILE A 463 0.17 -12.65 -9.96
CA ILE A 463 0.40 -11.20 -9.81
C ILE A 463 0.77 -10.50 -11.13
N PRO A 464 1.73 -11.01 -11.93
CA PRO A 464 2.13 -10.33 -13.17
C PRO A 464 1.02 -10.25 -14.23
N GLY A 465 0.03 -11.16 -14.17
CA GLY A 465 -1.08 -11.25 -15.11
C GLY A 465 -2.38 -10.57 -14.64
N LEU A 466 -2.41 -9.96 -13.45
CA LEU A 466 -3.61 -9.28 -12.96
C LEU A 466 -4.01 -8.10 -13.86
N GLU A 467 -5.30 -8.02 -14.19
CA GLU A 467 -5.86 -6.87 -14.89
C GLU A 467 -5.91 -5.64 -13.98
N ARG A 468 -6.08 -4.44 -14.58
CA ARG A 468 -6.35 -3.22 -13.82
C ARG A 468 -7.53 -3.45 -12.88
N GLN A 469 -7.49 -2.86 -11.68
CA GLN A 469 -8.52 -2.99 -10.63
C GLN A 469 -8.55 -4.34 -9.89
N TYR A 470 -7.82 -5.36 -10.35
CA TYR A 470 -7.67 -6.60 -9.60
C TYR A 470 -6.41 -6.57 -8.73
N ALA A 471 -6.56 -7.00 -7.49
CA ALA A 471 -5.46 -7.06 -6.53
C ALA A 471 -5.58 -8.28 -5.63
N ILE A 472 -4.45 -8.79 -5.16
CA ILE A 472 -4.41 -9.73 -4.05
C ILE A 472 -4.58 -8.95 -2.75
N THR A 473 -5.54 -9.36 -1.95
CA THR A 473 -5.68 -8.90 -0.56
C THR A 473 -5.03 -9.93 0.36
N THR A 474 -4.29 -9.50 1.39
CA THR A 474 -3.64 -10.42 2.34
C THR A 474 -3.30 -9.72 3.66
N GLY A 475 -3.12 -10.50 4.73
CA GLY A 475 -2.78 -10.02 6.07
C GLY A 475 -3.98 -9.96 7.02
N GLU A 476 -3.77 -9.44 8.23
CA GLU A 476 -4.70 -9.57 9.35
C GLU A 476 -6.07 -8.90 9.15
N ALA A 477 -6.18 -7.90 8.28
CA ALA A 477 -7.46 -7.23 8.01
C ALA A 477 -8.41 -8.12 7.21
N PHE A 478 -7.89 -9.12 6.50
CA PHE A 478 -8.65 -10.01 5.64
C PHE A 478 -8.79 -11.39 6.28
N SER A 479 -9.90 -12.07 6.02
CA SER A 479 -10.11 -13.44 6.49
C SER A 479 -9.12 -14.40 5.80
N TYR A 480 -8.96 -14.26 4.48
CA TYR A 480 -8.06 -15.06 3.64
C TYR A 480 -7.42 -14.23 2.54
N SER A 481 -6.30 -14.73 2.01
CA SER A 481 -5.63 -14.12 0.86
C SER A 481 -6.35 -14.49 -0.43
N ASP A 482 -6.89 -13.51 -1.14
CA ASP A 482 -7.64 -13.75 -2.37
C ASP A 482 -7.48 -12.63 -3.41
N ILE A 483 -7.79 -12.95 -4.66
CA ILE A 483 -7.83 -12.02 -5.78
C ILE A 483 -9.20 -11.34 -5.77
N VAL A 484 -9.16 -10.01 -5.63
CA VAL A 484 -10.33 -9.17 -5.47
C VAL A 484 -10.36 -8.15 -6.59
N LYS A 485 -11.52 -8.03 -7.24
CA LYS A 485 -11.84 -6.84 -8.04
C LYS A 485 -12.21 -5.72 -7.09
N ILE A 486 -11.30 -4.76 -6.90
CA ILE A 486 -11.47 -3.65 -5.95
C ILE A 486 -12.70 -2.82 -6.35
N ALA A 487 -13.52 -2.42 -5.38
CA ALA A 487 -14.67 -1.57 -5.62
C ALA A 487 -14.26 -0.23 -6.27
N ASN A 488 -15.11 0.33 -7.12
CA ASN A 488 -14.84 1.63 -7.76
C ASN A 488 -14.78 2.74 -6.70
N ALA A 489 -13.82 3.65 -6.90
CA ALA A 489 -13.91 4.99 -6.31
C ALA A 489 -14.92 5.81 -7.13
N ASP A 490 -15.70 6.66 -6.47
CA ASP A 490 -16.70 7.52 -7.08
C ASP A 490 -16.80 8.89 -6.36
N PRO A 491 -16.19 9.96 -6.85
CA PRO A 491 -15.44 10.04 -8.10
C PRO A 491 -14.14 9.22 -8.09
N VAL A 492 -13.64 8.89 -9.28
CA VAL A 492 -12.32 8.27 -9.46
C VAL A 492 -11.19 9.31 -9.35
N THR A 493 -9.98 8.85 -9.03
CA THR A 493 -8.76 9.66 -9.09
C THR A 493 -8.47 10.14 -10.51
N ASP A 494 -7.69 11.21 -10.66
CA ASP A 494 -7.30 11.74 -11.97
C ASP A 494 -6.12 10.99 -12.63
N SER A 495 -6.08 9.67 -12.45
CA SER A 495 -4.99 8.80 -12.86
C SER A 495 -5.16 8.28 -14.30
N LYS A 496 -5.60 9.14 -15.24
CA LYS A 496 -5.78 8.75 -16.64
C LYS A 496 -4.46 8.87 -17.39
N ASP A 497 -4.17 7.89 -18.24
CA ASP A 497 -3.03 7.99 -19.15
C ASP A 497 -3.24 9.18 -20.10
N PRO A 498 -2.19 9.92 -20.45
CA PRO A 498 -2.32 11.07 -21.34
C PRO A 498 -2.80 10.65 -22.73
N GLU A 499 -3.80 11.33 -23.28
CA GLU A 499 -4.28 11.13 -24.65
C GLU A 499 -3.34 11.81 -25.65
N VAL A 500 -2.19 11.17 -25.90
CA VAL A 500 -1.09 11.73 -26.71
C VAL A 500 -1.54 12.14 -28.11
N ILE A 501 -2.25 11.26 -28.83
CA ILE A 501 -2.70 11.55 -30.20
C ILE A 501 -3.75 12.65 -30.23
N GLY A 502 -4.71 12.64 -29.30
CA GLY A 502 -5.72 13.70 -29.20
C GLY A 502 -5.09 15.07 -28.97
N ASN A 503 -4.06 15.13 -28.12
CA ASN A 503 -3.34 16.36 -27.80
C ASN A 503 -2.39 16.85 -28.92
N TRP A 504 -1.86 15.95 -29.73
CA TRP A 504 -0.99 16.30 -30.87
C TRP A 504 -1.77 16.55 -32.16
N SER A 505 -3.02 16.08 -32.23
CA SER A 505 -3.90 16.31 -33.36
C SER A 505 -4.53 17.69 -33.24
N THR A 506 -3.95 18.70 -33.88
CA THR A 506 -4.69 19.92 -34.16
C THR A 506 -5.81 19.61 -35.16
N PRO A 507 -6.98 20.29 -35.10
CA PRO A 507 -8.03 20.15 -36.10
C PRO A 507 -7.50 20.36 -37.55
N GLU A 508 -6.45 21.15 -37.70
CA GLU A 508 -5.79 21.47 -38.98
C GLU A 508 -5.07 20.25 -39.62
N ASN A 509 -4.50 19.36 -38.81
CA ASN A 509 -3.79 18.17 -39.32
C ASN A 509 -4.72 17.07 -39.82
N ILE A 510 -5.96 17.01 -39.32
CA ILE A 510 -6.97 16.01 -39.74
C ILE A 510 -7.62 16.43 -41.08
N VAL A 511 -7.67 17.73 -41.38
CA VAL A 511 -8.25 18.26 -42.63
C VAL A 511 -7.26 18.22 -43.80
N ALA A 512 -5.94 18.25 -43.54
CA ALA A 512 -4.92 18.22 -44.57
C ALA A 512 -4.96 16.95 -45.46
N GLU A 513 -5.23 15.77 -44.88
CA GLU A 513 -5.39 14.53 -45.65
C GLU A 513 -6.75 14.41 -46.38
N ALA A 514 -7.82 14.97 -45.80
CA ALA A 514 -9.13 14.97 -46.44
C ALA A 514 -9.15 15.85 -47.70
N THR A 515 -8.35 16.93 -47.72
CA THR A 515 -8.27 17.85 -48.86
C THR A 515 -7.31 17.35 -49.94
N GLN A 516 -6.24 16.64 -49.60
CA GLN A 516 -5.33 16.04 -50.58
C GLN A 516 -5.95 14.88 -51.38
N LYS A 517 -6.93 14.15 -50.83
CA LYS A 517 -7.65 13.11 -51.58
C LYS A 517 -8.67 13.64 -52.59
N ILE A 518 -9.05 14.91 -52.50
CA ILE A 518 -10.03 15.52 -53.42
C ILE A 518 -9.34 16.10 -54.67
N ILE A 519 -8.04 16.40 -54.62
CA ILE A 519 -7.32 17.08 -55.72
C ILE A 519 -6.65 16.09 -56.72
N VAL A 520 -6.72 14.78 -56.49
CA VAL A 520 -6.10 13.77 -57.39
C VAL A 520 -7.12 13.08 -58.33
N ASN A 521 -8.38 13.52 -58.35
CA ASN A 521 -9.42 13.00 -59.25
C ASN A 521 -10.17 14.12 -59.99
N GLU A 522 -9.44 15.08 -60.57
CA GLU A 522 -9.95 15.94 -61.67
C GLU A 522 -9.18 15.70 -62.96
#